data_AF-A0A538JST6-F1
#
_entry.id   AF-A0A538JST6-F1
#
_cell.length_a   1.000
_cell.length_b   1.000
_cell.length_c   1.000
_cell.angle_alpha   90.00
_cell.angle_beta   90.00
_cell.angle_gamma   90.00
#
_symmetry.space_group_name_H-M   'P 1'
#
loop_
_entity.id
_entity.type
_entity.pdbx_description
1 polymer ?
#
loop_
_entity_poly.entity_id
_entity_poly.type
_entity_poly.pdbx_seq_one_letter_code
_entity_poly.pdbx_strand_id
1 'polypeptide(L)'
;MSLSCEADRRSARARSHTLLRRLLADRAAILHRDEHRLLLDAADALLFDESDALAKQASGQRLLAALVDNDRWLPDPAAEVRAALDGCAAAEPALHAPRAEVRARGKAGSP
;
A
#
# COMPACT_ATOMS: atom_id res chain seq x y z
N MET A 1 22.36 -5.75 -11.55
CA MET A 1 21.33 -4.72 -11.83
C MET A 1 20.22 -4.76 -10.77
N SER A 2 20.57 -4.93 -9.48
CA SER A 2 19.60 -5.30 -8.42
C SER A 2 19.54 -4.32 -7.23
N LEU A 3 20.67 -3.71 -6.84
CA LEU A 3 20.71 -2.74 -5.73
C LEU A 3 20.03 -1.40 -6.07
N SER A 4 20.05 -0.99 -7.34
CA SER A 4 19.41 0.26 -7.78
C SER A 4 17.89 0.19 -7.73
N CYS A 5 17.28 -0.96 -8.09
CA CYS A 5 15.83 -1.13 -8.02
C CYS A 5 15.32 -1.13 -6.56
N GLU A 6 16.06 -1.74 -5.64
CA GLU A 6 15.77 -1.70 -4.20
C GLU A 6 15.86 -0.29 -3.63
N ALA A 7 16.91 0.46 -3.99
CA ALA A 7 17.07 1.85 -3.57
C ALA A 7 15.97 2.76 -4.16
N ASP A 8 15.58 2.55 -5.42
CA ASP A 8 14.50 3.28 -6.07
C ASP A 8 13.15 3.00 -5.41
N ARG A 9 12.87 1.74 -5.05
CA ARG A 9 11.67 1.35 -4.30
C ARG A 9 11.63 2.01 -2.93
N ARG A 10 12.71 1.90 -2.16
CA ARG A 10 12.79 2.54 -0.84
C ARG A 10 12.61 4.06 -0.94
N SER A 11 13.18 4.67 -1.98
CA SER A 11 13.01 6.10 -2.27
C SER A 11 11.58 6.45 -2.68
N ALA A 12 10.88 5.59 -3.44
CA ALA A 12 9.47 5.78 -3.76
C ALA A 12 8.60 5.72 -2.49
N ARG A 13 8.79 4.68 -1.65
CA ARG A 13 8.06 4.56 -0.38
C ARG A 13 8.34 5.72 0.56
N ALA A 14 9.59 6.17 0.68
CA ALA A 14 9.94 7.32 1.51
C ALA A 14 9.28 8.63 1.03
N ARG A 15 9.15 8.83 -0.29
CA ARG A 15 8.42 9.97 -0.87
C ARG A 15 6.93 9.90 -0.55
N SER A 16 6.31 8.74 -0.75
CA SER A 16 4.90 8.51 -0.42
C SER A 16 4.61 8.68 1.07
N HIS A 17 5.52 8.21 1.92
CA HIS A 17 5.45 8.39 3.37
C HIS A 17 5.52 9.86 3.77
N THR A 18 6.46 10.61 3.19
CA THR A 18 6.57 12.06 3.40
C THR A 18 5.30 12.80 2.93
N LEU A 19 4.76 12.42 1.78
CA LEU A 19 3.50 12.98 1.26
C LEU A 19 2.34 12.69 2.20
N LEU A 20 2.19 11.44 2.64
CA LEU A 20 1.14 11.04 3.58
C LEU A 20 1.21 11.86 4.86
N ARG A 21 2.40 12.01 5.46
CA ARG A 21 2.59 12.82 6.68
C ARG A 21 2.16 14.27 6.50
N ARG A 22 2.42 14.86 5.33
CA ARG A 22 1.97 16.22 5.01
C ARG A 22 0.45 16.29 4.90
N LEU A 23 -0.16 15.40 4.12
CA LEU A 23 -1.62 15.36 3.95
C LEU A 23 -2.35 15.16 5.29
N LEU A 24 -1.83 14.29 6.15
CA LEU A 24 -2.40 14.07 7.49
C LEU A 24 -2.24 15.30 8.40
N ALA A 25 -1.09 15.97 8.36
CA ALA A 25 -0.87 17.21 9.12
C ALA A 25 -1.83 18.33 8.68
N ASP A 26 -2.05 18.49 7.37
CA ASP A 26 -2.98 19.48 6.80
C ASP A 26 -4.44 19.19 7.15
N ARG A 27 -4.74 18.00 7.69
CA ARG A 27 -6.08 17.51 7.99
C ARG A 27 -6.24 17.05 9.44
N ALA A 28 -5.30 17.43 10.31
CA ALA A 28 -5.27 17.01 11.72
C ALA A 28 -6.53 17.41 12.51
N ALA A 29 -7.27 18.43 12.06
CA ALA A 29 -8.53 18.84 12.70
C ALA A 29 -9.72 17.88 12.42
N ILE A 30 -9.63 17.05 11.38
CA ILE A 30 -10.71 16.12 10.96
C ILE A 30 -10.54 14.76 11.64
N LEU A 31 -9.29 14.33 11.80
CA LEU A 31 -8.94 13.03 12.35
C LEU A 31 -8.88 13.05 13.86
N HIS A 32 -9.47 12.04 14.49
CA HIS A 32 -9.20 11.75 15.89
C HIS A 32 -7.75 11.28 16.06
N ARG A 33 -7.23 11.44 17.29
CA ARG A 33 -5.84 11.07 17.62
C ARG A 33 -5.51 9.63 17.24
N ASP A 34 -6.42 8.69 17.52
CA ASP A 34 -6.19 7.27 17.25
C ASP A 34 -6.29 6.94 15.75
N GLU A 35 -7.18 7.62 15.03
CA GLU A 35 -7.29 7.53 13.56
C GLU A 35 -6.02 8.02 12.89
N HIS A 36 -5.49 9.16 13.35
CA HIS A 36 -4.23 9.70 12.88
C HIS A 36 -3.05 8.77 13.18
N ARG A 37 -3.00 8.22 14.41
CA ARG A 37 -1.96 7.26 14.80
C ARG A 37 -2.00 6.00 13.95
N LEU A 38 -3.20 5.46 13.67
CA LEU A 38 -3.37 4.26 12.86
C LEU A 38 -2.82 4.44 11.44
N LEU A 39 -3.08 5.59 10.81
CA LEU A 39 -2.59 5.88 9.46
C LEU A 39 -1.07 6.06 9.42
N LEU A 40 -0.48 6.70 10.43
CA LEU A 40 0.98 6.84 10.54
C LEU A 40 1.67 5.50 10.82
N ASP A 41 1.11 4.69 11.72
CA ASP A 41 1.62 3.36 12.05
C ASP A 41 1.60 2.42 10.84
N ALA A 42 0.54 2.47 10.02
CA ALA A 42 0.51 1.75 8.76
C ALA A 42 1.60 2.21 7.79
N ALA A 43 1.84 3.51 7.68
CA ALA A 43 2.85 4.06 6.79
C ALA A 43 4.28 3.72 7.23
N ASP A 44 4.55 3.79 8.54
CA ASP A 44 5.84 3.39 9.12
C ASP A 44 6.08 1.89 8.90
N ALA A 45 5.10 1.04 9.17
CA ALA A 45 5.18 -0.39 8.93
C ALA A 45 5.51 -0.73 7.48
N LEU A 46 4.89 -0.03 6.51
CA LEU A 46 5.17 -0.20 5.08
C LEU A 46 6.57 0.31 4.67
N LEU A 47 7.04 1.40 5.29
CA LEU A 47 8.37 1.96 5.03
C LEU A 47 9.49 1.02 5.54
N PHE A 48 9.23 0.31 6.63
CA PHE A 48 10.20 -0.58 7.29
C PHE A 48 10.00 -2.08 6.97
N ASP A 49 9.09 -2.42 6.05
CA ASP A 49 8.75 -3.81 5.68
C ASP A 49 8.38 -4.68 6.91
N GLU A 50 7.61 -4.11 7.84
CA GLU A 50 7.12 -4.87 8.99
C GLU A 50 6.18 -6.00 8.56
N SER A 51 6.18 -7.11 9.31
CA SER A 51 5.44 -8.33 8.96
C SER A 51 3.93 -8.14 8.87
N ASP A 52 3.38 -7.13 9.57
CA ASP A 52 1.95 -6.81 9.61
C ASP A 52 1.59 -5.57 8.78
N ALA A 53 2.53 -5.04 7.98
CA ALA A 53 2.34 -3.79 7.25
C ALA A 53 1.11 -3.80 6.31
N LEU A 54 0.86 -4.92 5.62
CA LEU A 54 -0.33 -5.06 4.76
C LEU A 54 -1.65 -5.12 5.56
N ALA A 55 -1.62 -5.70 6.76
CA ALA A 55 -2.79 -5.72 7.64
C ALA A 55 -3.11 -4.32 8.20
N LYS A 56 -2.06 -3.56 8.55
CA LYS A 56 -2.17 -2.15 8.94
C LYS A 56 -2.63 -1.28 7.78
N GLN A 57 -2.11 -1.47 6.56
CA GLN A 57 -2.58 -0.80 5.34
C GLN A 57 -4.07 -1.04 5.11
N ALA A 58 -4.53 -2.29 5.14
CA ALA A 58 -5.93 -2.63 4.95
C ALA A 58 -6.83 -1.99 6.02
N SER A 59 -6.33 -1.86 7.25
CA SER A 59 -7.04 -1.17 8.33
C SER A 59 -7.12 0.34 8.09
N GLY A 60 -6.04 0.96 7.60
CA GLY A 60 -6.03 2.36 7.16
C GLY A 60 -6.98 2.64 6.00
N GLN A 61 -7.01 1.77 4.99
CA GLN A 61 -7.94 1.88 3.87
C GLN A 61 -9.40 1.80 4.32
N ARG A 62 -9.73 0.88 5.24
CA ARG A 62 -11.07 0.76 5.81
C ARG A 62 -11.47 2.00 6.61
N LEU A 63 -10.54 2.56 7.39
CA LEU A 63 -10.78 3.80 8.11
C LEU A 63 -11.09 4.96 7.15
N LEU A 64 -10.28 5.14 6.10
CA LEU A 64 -10.48 6.21 5.12
C LEU A 64 -11.82 6.07 4.39
N ALA A 65 -12.20 4.85 4.02
CA ALA A 65 -13.52 4.57 3.46
C ALA A 65 -14.64 4.93 4.45
N ALA A 66 -14.55 4.48 5.71
CA ALA A 66 -15.54 4.79 6.73
C ALA A 66 -15.67 6.29 7.02
N LEU A 67 -14.58 7.06 6.95
CA LEU A 67 -14.63 8.51 7.12
C LEU A 67 -15.41 9.20 6.00
N VAL A 68 -15.28 8.71 4.76
CA VAL A 68 -16.04 9.20 3.62
C VAL A 68 -17.51 8.76 3.70
N ASP A 69 -17.76 7.48 3.99
CA ASP A 69 -19.11 6.90 4.06
C ASP A 69 -19.98 7.54 5.17
N ASN A 70 -19.35 8.06 6.22
CA ASN A 70 -20.03 8.75 7.33
C ASN A 70 -20.03 10.29 7.15
N ASP A 71 -19.72 10.80 5.97
CA ASP A 71 -19.64 12.24 5.65
C ASP A 71 -18.68 13.04 6.57
N ARG A 72 -17.77 12.37 7.27
CA ARG A 72 -16.78 13.00 8.16
C ARG A 72 -15.60 13.59 7.38
N TRP A 73 -15.37 13.10 6.16
CA TRP A 73 -14.30 13.59 5.29
C TRP A 73 -14.76 13.60 3.83
N LEU A 74 -14.41 14.65 3.11
CA LEU A 74 -14.62 14.76 1.68
C LEU A 74 -13.93 13.63 0.88
N PRO A 75 -14.56 13.10 -0.19
CA PRO A 75 -14.01 12.03 -1.00
C PRO A 75 -12.64 12.32 -1.62
N ASP A 76 -12.46 13.49 -2.26
CA ASP A 76 -11.23 13.77 -3.02
C ASP A 76 -9.99 13.86 -2.11
N PRO A 77 -10.00 14.61 -0.99
CA PRO A 77 -8.86 14.62 -0.07
C PRO A 77 -8.60 13.26 0.59
N ALA A 78 -9.65 12.47 0.87
CA ALA A 78 -9.48 11.12 1.38
C ALA A 78 -8.82 10.20 0.33
N ALA A 79 -9.16 10.36 -0.95
CA ALA A 79 -8.54 9.63 -2.05
C ALA A 79 -7.04 9.95 -2.20
N GLU A 80 -6.61 11.19 -1.99
CA GLU A 80 -5.18 11.56 -1.98
C GLU A 80 -4.42 10.84 -0.85
N VAL A 81 -5.01 10.78 0.35
CA VAL A 81 -4.42 10.07 1.49
C VAL A 81 -4.36 8.56 1.23
N ARG A 82 -5.41 7.99 0.61
CA ARG A 82 -5.41 6.58 0.18
C ARG A 82 -4.31 6.30 -0.84
N ALA A 83 -4.14 7.15 -1.85
CA ALA A 83 -3.10 7.01 -2.86
C ALA A 83 -1.69 7.12 -2.25
N ALA A 84 -1.49 8.04 -1.29
CA ALA A 84 -0.22 8.14 -0.58
C ALA A 84 0.07 6.90 0.28
N LEU A 85 -0.95 6.34 0.94
CA LEU A 85 -0.82 5.11 1.71
C LEU A 85 -0.50 3.90 0.81
N ASP A 86 -1.15 3.80 -0.35
CA ASP A 86 -0.86 2.75 -1.35
C ASP A 86 0.54 2.92 -1.96
N GLY A 87 1.00 4.15 -2.14
CA GLY A 87 2.38 4.43 -2.55
C GLY A 87 3.43 3.98 -1.53
N CYS A 88 3.09 3.95 -0.24
CA CYS A 88 3.95 3.36 0.79
C CYS A 88 4.06 1.83 0.64
N ALA A 89 3.01 1.19 0.12
CA ALA A 89 2.96 -0.25 -0.12
C ALA A 89 3.57 -0.68 -1.45
N ALA A 90 4.02 0.25 -2.30
CA ALA A 90 4.59 -0.06 -3.60
C ALA A 90 5.74 -1.08 -3.46
N ALA A 91 5.42 -2.33 -3.79
CA ALA A 91 6.28 -3.49 -3.69
C ALA A 91 6.28 -4.18 -5.06
N GLU A 92 7.09 -3.66 -5.99
CA GLU A 92 7.21 -4.10 -7.39
C GLU A 92 5.88 -4.10 -8.20
N PRO A 93 5.90 -3.92 -9.53
CA PRO A 93 4.92 -4.60 -10.36
C PRO A 93 5.19 -6.10 -10.21
N ALA A 94 4.18 -6.88 -9.80
CA ALA A 94 4.29 -8.33 -9.63
C ALA A 94 4.91 -9.02 -10.87
N LEU A 95 6.22 -9.26 -10.85
CA LEU A 95 6.95 -9.92 -11.93
C LEU A 95 7.23 -11.39 -11.62
N HIS A 96 6.52 -11.98 -10.65
CA HIS A 96 6.49 -13.43 -10.43
C HIS A 96 5.03 -13.90 -10.36
N ALA A 97 4.37 -13.91 -11.52
CA ALA A 97 3.34 -14.91 -11.76
C ALA A 97 4.04 -16.28 -11.77
N PRO A 98 3.54 -17.32 -11.06
CA PRO A 98 4.00 -18.66 -11.34
C PRO A 98 3.65 -18.98 -12.78
N ARG A 99 4.67 -19.17 -13.61
CA ARG A 99 4.54 -19.70 -14.97
C ARG A 99 3.92 -21.09 -14.81
N ALA A 100 2.60 -21.19 -14.99
CA ALA A 100 1.94 -22.47 -15.17
C ALA A 100 2.55 -23.09 -16.43
N GLU A 101 3.53 -23.97 -16.23
CA GLU A 101 4.15 -24.73 -17.29
C GLU A 101 3.05 -25.53 -17.99
N VAL A 102 2.80 -25.16 -19.25
CA VAL A 102 2.09 -25.98 -20.21
C VAL A 102 2.83 -27.31 -20.30
N ARG A 103 2.34 -28.33 -19.59
CA ARG A 103 2.72 -29.73 -19.84
C ARG A 103 2.03 -30.20 -21.12
N ALA A 104 2.58 -29.78 -22.25
CA ALA A 104 2.45 -30.55 -23.48
C ALA A 104 3.52 -31.65 -23.45
N ARG A 105 3.13 -32.87 -23.07
CA ARG A 105 3.88 -34.06 -23.47
C ARG A 105 2.89 -35.13 -23.92
N GLY A 106 2.68 -35.16 -25.22
CA GLY A 106 2.05 -36.29 -25.88
C GLY A 106 2.89 -37.55 -25.69
N LYS A 107 2.22 -38.69 -25.67
CA LYS A 107 2.78 -39.93 -26.20
C LYS A 107 1.63 -40.75 -26.80
N ALA A 108 1.73 -40.95 -28.11
CA ALA A 108 0.97 -41.94 -28.86
C ALA A 108 1.37 -43.36 -28.45
N GLY A 109 0.48 -44.34 -28.66
CA GLY A 109 0.84 -45.76 -28.74
C GLY A 109 -0.16 -46.71 -28.08
N SER A 110 -0.81 -47.53 -28.92
CA SER A 110 -1.84 -48.55 -28.65
C SER A 110 -1.43 -49.70 -27.70
N PRO A 111 -2.38 -50.60 -27.40
CA PRO A 111 -2.37 -51.92 -28.05
C PRO A 111 -3.52 -52.12 -29.04
#